data_AF-A0A4W3J444-F1
#
_entry.id   AF-A0A4W3J444-F1
#
_cell.length_a   1.000
_cell.length_b   1.000
_cell.length_c   1.000
_cell.angle_alpha   90.00
_cell.angle_beta   90.00
_cell.angle_gamma   90.00
#
_symmetry.space_group_name_H-M   'P 1'
#
loop_
_entity.id
_entity.type
_entity.pdbx_description
1 polymer ?
#
loop_
_entity_poly.entity_id
_entity_poly.type
_entity_poly.pdbx_seq_one_letter_code
_entity_poly.pdbx_strand_id
1 'polypeptide(L)'
;MQVKTGDQYFFGGYSFPLNDIQPIPSQRSFQGCMQLLHVDEQLVDLHAVEQGKVGSFSNVNIDMCAIIDRCLPNHCEHGGRCTQTWDSFKCNCERTGYSGATCHNSIYEQSCEAYKHLGRTSDTYWIDPDGSGPLAPFKVYCNMTGNITMILHHGQAA
;
A
#
# COMPACT_ATOMS: atom_id res chain seq x y z
N MET A 1 2.27 0.84 -24.45
CA MET A 1 3.66 0.41 -24.67
C MET A 1 4.09 0.99 -26.02
N GLN A 2 5.05 1.92 -26.07
CA GLN A 2 5.52 2.46 -27.34
C GLN A 2 6.53 1.49 -27.94
N VAL A 3 6.18 0.87 -29.07
CA VAL A 3 7.10 0.05 -29.85
C VAL A 3 7.76 0.97 -30.87
N LYS A 4 9.06 1.24 -30.72
CA LYS A 4 9.87 1.87 -31.77
C LYS A 4 10.35 0.77 -32.70
N THR A 5 10.02 0.87 -33.98
CA THR A 5 10.50 -0.04 -35.03
C THR A 5 11.97 0.28 -35.35
N GLY A 6 12.85 -0.70 -35.13
CA GLY A 6 14.29 -0.66 -35.43
C GLY A 6 14.89 -2.07 -35.33
N ASP A 7 16.20 -2.23 -35.52
CA ASP A 7 16.89 -3.54 -35.55
C ASP A 7 16.87 -4.31 -34.21
N GLN A 8 16.49 -3.65 -33.11
CA GLN A 8 16.44 -4.24 -31.77
C GLN A 8 15.12 -3.88 -31.07
N TYR A 9 14.51 -4.90 -30.47
CA TYR A 9 13.26 -4.78 -29.72
C TYR A 9 13.54 -4.99 -28.22
N PHE A 10 13.04 -4.07 -27.39
CA PHE A 10 13.18 -4.14 -25.94
C PHE A 10 11.82 -4.36 -25.30
N PHE A 11 11.72 -5.42 -24.49
CA PHE A 11 10.52 -5.75 -23.73
C PHE A 11 10.78 -5.51 -22.25
N GLY A 12 9.80 -4.91 -21.57
CA GLY A 12 9.83 -4.71 -20.12
C GLY A 12 10.68 -3.55 -19.63
N GLY A 13 11.58 -2.98 -20.43
CA GLY A 13 12.37 -1.81 -20.06
C GLY A 13 13.57 -1.64 -20.96
N TYR A 14 14.38 -0.60 -20.71
CA TYR A 14 15.62 -0.34 -21.44
C TYR A 14 16.74 -0.09 -20.42
N SER A 15 17.90 -0.70 -20.64
CA SER A 15 19.09 -0.43 -19.83
C SER A 15 19.87 0.71 -20.45
N PHE A 16 19.95 1.86 -19.79
CA PHE A 16 20.90 2.90 -20.18
C PHE A 16 22.32 2.44 -19.82
N PRO A 17 23.32 2.57 -20.71
CA PRO A 17 24.70 2.42 -20.32
C PRO A 17 25.04 3.48 -19.25
N LEU A 18 25.67 3.05 -18.15
CA LEU A 18 26.00 3.82 -16.94
C LEU A 18 26.99 4.99 -17.14
N ASN A 19 27.16 5.49 -18.36
CA ASN A 19 28.13 6.53 -18.71
C ASN A 19 27.51 7.93 -18.90
N ASP A 20 26.19 8.08 -18.83
CA ASP A 20 25.54 9.39 -18.98
C ASP A 20 25.01 9.89 -17.63
N ILE A 21 25.66 10.93 -17.09
CA ILE A 21 25.24 11.65 -15.89
C ILE A 21 24.05 12.52 -16.28
N GLN A 22 22.90 11.90 -16.52
CA GLN A 22 21.61 12.57 -16.50
C GLN A 22 20.76 12.02 -15.36
N PRO A 23 19.90 12.84 -14.73
CA PRO A 23 18.99 12.36 -13.71
C PRO A 23 18.15 11.26 -14.36
N ILE A 24 18.37 10.01 -13.94
CA ILE A 24 17.61 8.85 -14.43
C ILE A 24 16.14 9.23 -14.30
N PRO A 25 15.39 9.38 -15.41
CA PRO A 25 13.96 9.57 -15.31
C PRO A 25 13.45 8.42 -14.45
N SER A 26 12.52 8.68 -13.56
CA SER A 26 11.85 7.66 -12.74
C SER A 26 11.01 6.67 -13.57
N GLN A 27 11.42 6.36 -14.80
CA GLN A 27 10.93 5.30 -15.65
C GLN A 27 11.21 3.97 -14.97
N ARG A 28 10.24 3.55 -14.17
CA ARG A 28 10.15 2.19 -13.67
C ARG A 28 9.98 1.27 -14.88
N SER A 29 10.91 0.35 -15.07
CA SER A 29 10.72 -0.81 -15.95
C SER A 29 9.42 -1.52 -15.57
N PHE A 30 8.79 -2.16 -16.55
CA PHE A 30 7.61 -2.99 -16.32
C PHE A 30 7.94 -4.10 -15.32
N GLN A 31 7.08 -4.26 -14.32
CA GLN A 31 7.12 -5.34 -13.35
C GLN A 31 5.80 -6.09 -13.45
N GLY A 32 5.86 -7.34 -13.89
CA GLY A 32 4.69 -8.14 -14.15
C GLY A 32 5.01 -9.27 -15.13
N CYS A 33 3.96 -9.90 -15.65
CA CYS A 33 4.09 -10.94 -16.65
C CYS A 33 3.66 -10.41 -18.01
N MET A 34 4.36 -10.85 -19.05
CA MET A 34 3.97 -10.67 -20.44
C MET A 34 3.74 -12.05 -21.06
N GLN A 35 2.83 -12.13 -22.02
CA GLN A 35 2.59 -13.33 -22.81
C GLN A 35 2.25 -12.93 -24.24
N LEU A 36 2.39 -13.86 -25.17
CA LEU A 36 2.00 -13.68 -26.58
C LEU A 36 2.72 -12.49 -27.25
N LEU A 37 4.04 -12.40 -27.05
CA LEU A 37 4.87 -11.38 -27.70
C LEU A 37 5.02 -11.69 -29.20
N HIS A 38 4.60 -10.75 -30.04
CA HIS A 38 4.76 -10.82 -31.50
C HIS A 38 5.67 -9.69 -31.98
N VAL A 39 6.57 -9.99 -32.92
CA VAL A 39 7.40 -9.04 -33.65
C VAL A 39 7.20 -9.33 -35.13
N ASP A 40 6.79 -8.32 -35.91
CA ASP A 40 6.48 -8.48 -37.33
C ASP A 40 5.52 -9.64 -37.61
N GLU A 41 4.44 -9.74 -36.80
CA GLU A 41 3.43 -10.83 -36.81
C GLU A 41 3.96 -12.23 -36.47
N GLN A 42 5.25 -12.38 -36.15
CA GLN A 42 5.84 -13.64 -35.73
C GLN A 42 5.91 -13.72 -34.20
N LEU A 43 5.42 -14.82 -33.64
CA LEU A 43 5.54 -15.10 -32.21
C LEU A 43 7.02 -15.24 -31.83
N VAL A 44 7.45 -14.53 -30.80
CA VAL A 44 8.83 -14.57 -30.30
C VAL A 44 9.09 -15.90 -29.59
N ASP A 45 10.15 -16.60 -29.99
CA ASP A 45 10.62 -17.82 -29.31
C ASP A 45 11.43 -17.47 -28.06
N LEU A 46 10.77 -17.44 -26.90
CA LEU A 46 11.40 -17.15 -25.62
C LEU A 46 12.40 -18.23 -25.16
N HIS A 47 12.26 -19.49 -25.60
CA HIS A 47 13.21 -20.55 -25.27
C HIS A 47 14.55 -20.35 -25.99
N ALA A 48 14.52 -19.85 -27.22
CA ALA A 48 15.73 -19.45 -27.93
C ALA A 48 16.47 -18.30 -27.22
N VAL A 49 15.72 -17.39 -26.57
CA VAL A 49 16.29 -16.32 -25.74
C VAL A 49 16.93 -16.89 -24.47
N GLU A 50 16.25 -17.82 -23.79
CA GLU A 50 16.78 -18.49 -22.59
C GLU A 50 18.10 -19.23 -22.88
N GLN A 51 18.16 -19.91 -24.03
CA GLN A 51 19.33 -20.67 -24.48
C GLN A 51 20.47 -19.77 -25.01
N GLY A 52 20.29 -18.44 -25.01
CA GLY A 52 21.27 -17.49 -25.53
C GLY A 52 21.46 -17.55 -27.05
N LYS A 53 20.51 -18.14 -27.79
CA LYS A 53 20.54 -18.22 -29.25
C LYS A 53 20.09 -16.91 -29.91
N VAL A 54 19.21 -16.15 -29.24
CA VAL A 54 18.65 -14.89 -29.75
C VAL A 54 18.54 -13.87 -28.61
N GLY A 55 19.06 -12.65 -28.80
CA GLY A 55 18.89 -11.56 -27.85
C GLY A 55 19.58 -11.77 -26.49
N SER A 56 19.15 -10.99 -25.49
CA SER A 56 19.63 -11.07 -24.11
C SER A 56 18.51 -10.68 -23.12
N PHE A 57 18.61 -11.16 -21.88
CA PHE A 57 17.63 -10.89 -20.83
C PHE A 57 18.32 -10.75 -19.46
N SER A 58 17.63 -10.10 -18.53
CA SER A 58 18.06 -9.98 -17.13
C SER A 58 16.82 -9.84 -16.24
N ASN A 59 16.82 -10.50 -15.08
CA ASN A 59 15.72 -10.48 -14.11
C ASN A 59 14.35 -10.91 -14.70
N VAL A 60 14.34 -11.93 -15.56
CA VAL A 60 13.14 -12.51 -16.16
C VAL A 60 13.11 -14.01 -15.86
N ASN A 61 11.95 -14.52 -15.44
CA ASN A 61 11.67 -15.95 -15.43
C ASN A 61 10.85 -16.29 -16.68
N ILE A 62 11.31 -17.27 -17.44
CA ILE A 62 10.62 -17.79 -18.64
C ILE A 62 9.69 -18.92 -18.19
N ASP A 63 8.52 -19.02 -18.82
CA ASP A 63 7.44 -19.97 -18.51
C ASP A 63 6.78 -19.89 -17.11
N MET A 64 7.21 -18.98 -16.24
CA MET A 64 6.62 -18.81 -14.92
C MET A 64 6.14 -17.38 -14.67
N CYS A 65 4.89 -17.26 -14.21
CA CYS A 65 4.31 -16.01 -13.75
C CYS A 65 3.92 -16.11 -12.26
N ALA A 66 4.76 -15.56 -11.39
CA ALA A 66 4.55 -15.59 -9.94
C ALA A 66 4.01 -14.24 -9.42
N ILE A 67 2.82 -13.83 -9.88
CA ILE A 67 2.16 -12.64 -9.35
C ILE A 67 1.56 -12.98 -7.99
N ILE A 68 1.92 -12.21 -6.97
CA ILE A 68 1.39 -12.34 -5.62
C ILE A 68 0.49 -11.14 -5.35
N ASP A 69 -0.79 -11.40 -5.02
CA ASP A 69 -1.68 -10.40 -4.46
C ASP A 69 -1.41 -10.27 -2.96
N ARG A 70 -0.62 -9.27 -2.60
CA ARG A 70 -0.24 -8.90 -1.24
C ARG A 70 -1.35 -8.16 -0.48
N CYS A 71 -2.46 -7.82 -1.15
CA CYS A 71 -3.64 -7.25 -0.51
C CYS A 71 -4.72 -8.30 -0.19
N LEU A 72 -4.44 -9.59 -0.45
CA LEU A 72 -5.38 -10.68 -0.20
C LEU A 72 -4.74 -11.79 0.68
N PRO A 73 -5.26 -12.02 1.91
CA PRO A 73 -6.31 -11.25 2.58
C PRO A 73 -5.87 -9.82 2.91
N ASN A 74 -6.82 -8.90 3.09
CA ASN A 74 -6.48 -7.51 3.39
C ASN A 74 -5.80 -7.42 4.77
N HIS A 75 -4.50 -7.10 4.77
CA HIS A 75 -3.70 -6.92 5.98
C HIS A 75 -3.91 -5.55 6.65
N CYS A 76 -4.68 -4.65 6.04
CA CYS A 76 -5.03 -3.36 6.61
C CYS A 76 -6.28 -3.50 7.49
N GLU A 77 -6.11 -3.28 8.78
CA GLU A 77 -7.16 -3.38 9.79
C GLU A 77 -8.08 -2.14 9.78
N HIS A 78 -9.20 -2.24 10.50
CA HIS A 78 -10.13 -1.14 10.76
C HIS A 78 -10.58 -0.36 9.51
N GLY A 79 -10.79 -1.08 8.39
CA GLY A 79 -11.24 -0.49 7.12
C GLY A 79 -10.16 0.22 6.32
N GLY A 80 -8.88 0.04 6.68
CA GLY A 80 -7.75 0.58 5.92
C GLY A 80 -7.74 0.08 4.47
N ARG A 81 -7.41 0.98 3.54
CA ARG A 81 -7.33 0.64 2.11
C ARG A 81 -5.94 0.09 1.78
N CYS A 82 -5.88 -1.16 1.32
CA CYS A 82 -4.65 -1.75 0.83
C CYS A 82 -4.34 -1.30 -0.60
N THR A 83 -3.07 -1.00 -0.86
CA THR A 83 -2.48 -0.82 -2.19
C THR A 83 -1.18 -1.59 -2.26
N GLN A 84 -0.82 -2.13 -3.43
CA GLN A 84 0.40 -2.95 -3.57
C GLN A 84 1.30 -2.51 -4.73
N THR A 85 2.58 -2.80 -4.56
CA THR A 85 3.62 -2.80 -5.60
C THR A 85 4.05 -4.24 -5.91
N TRP A 86 5.00 -4.41 -6.82
CA TRP A 86 5.55 -5.73 -7.15
C TRP A 86 6.16 -6.47 -5.96
N ASP A 87 6.72 -5.72 -5.00
CA ASP A 87 7.52 -6.21 -3.88
C ASP A 87 6.88 -5.97 -2.51
N SER A 88 5.88 -5.08 -2.40
CA SER A 88 5.35 -4.62 -1.11
C SER A 88 3.86 -4.28 -1.17
N PHE A 89 3.27 -4.05 0.00
CA PHE A 89 1.95 -3.45 0.15
C PHE A 89 2.01 -2.28 1.13
N LYS A 90 1.01 -1.41 1.04
CA LYS A 90 0.83 -0.25 1.92
C LYS A 90 -0.63 -0.09 2.28
N CYS A 91 -0.86 0.21 3.55
CA CYS A 91 -2.18 0.57 4.04
C CYS A 91 -2.34 2.09 4.06
N ASN A 92 -3.43 2.58 3.49
CA ASN A 92 -3.91 3.92 3.76
C ASN A 92 -4.88 3.85 4.95
N CYS A 93 -4.45 4.42 6.09
CA CYS A 93 -5.23 4.52 7.33
C CYS A 93 -5.96 5.86 7.48
N GLU A 94 -5.96 6.71 6.45
CA GLU A 94 -6.70 7.96 6.48
C GLU A 94 -8.18 7.71 6.75
N ARG A 95 -8.73 8.50 7.69
CA ARG A 95 -10.14 8.45 8.09
C ARG A 95 -10.60 7.15 8.74
N THR A 96 -9.68 6.27 9.16
CA THR A 96 -10.05 5.09 9.96
C THR A 96 -10.05 5.40 11.46
N GLY A 97 -9.29 6.40 11.91
CA GLY A 97 -9.02 6.61 13.34
C GLY A 97 -7.86 5.75 13.86
N TYR A 98 -7.13 5.10 12.96
CA TYR A 98 -6.00 4.23 13.27
C TYR A 98 -4.74 4.61 12.49
N SER A 99 -3.61 4.08 12.93
CA SER A 99 -2.28 4.40 12.43
C SER A 99 -1.36 3.16 12.46
N GLY A 100 -0.12 3.34 12.00
CA GLY A 100 0.84 2.25 11.83
C GLY A 100 0.77 1.62 10.43
N ALA A 101 1.67 0.67 10.17
CA ALA A 101 1.83 0.07 8.85
C ALA A 101 0.59 -0.70 8.36
N THR A 102 -0.21 -1.22 9.29
CA THR A 102 -1.41 -2.04 9.04
C THR A 102 -2.69 -1.41 9.60
N CYS A 103 -2.66 -0.15 10.02
CA CYS A 103 -3.79 0.51 10.69
C CYS A 103 -4.23 -0.21 11.98
N HIS A 104 -3.28 -0.82 12.68
CA HIS A 104 -3.54 -1.52 13.94
C HIS A 104 -3.74 -0.54 15.09
N ASN A 105 -2.92 0.50 15.20
CA ASN A 105 -2.85 1.32 16.41
C ASN A 105 -3.88 2.43 16.41
N SER A 106 -4.75 2.50 17.40
CA SER A 106 -5.66 3.64 17.57
C SER A 106 -4.88 4.95 17.73
N ILE A 107 -5.43 6.04 17.21
CA ILE A 107 -4.88 7.40 17.43
C ILE A 107 -5.54 8.11 18.61
N TYR A 108 -6.54 7.49 19.23
CA TYR A 108 -7.30 8.05 20.34
C TYR A 108 -6.90 7.39 21.65
N GLU A 109 -7.09 8.13 22.74
CA GLU A 109 -6.82 7.59 24.07
C GLU A 109 -7.94 6.64 24.51
N GLN A 110 -7.59 5.71 25.41
CA GLN A 110 -8.52 4.70 25.88
C GLN A 110 -9.60 5.25 26.83
N SER A 111 -9.39 6.43 27.43
CA SER A 111 -10.32 7.00 28.40
C SER A 111 -10.16 8.50 28.58
N CYS A 112 -11.18 9.13 29.19
CA CYS A 112 -11.11 10.51 29.66
C CYS A 112 -9.99 10.74 30.70
N GLU A 113 -9.66 9.70 31.49
CA GLU A 113 -8.57 9.78 32.47
C GLU A 113 -7.20 9.87 31.80
N ALA A 114 -6.99 9.10 30.74
CA ALA A 114 -5.78 9.20 29.93
C ALA A 114 -5.61 10.61 29.34
N TYR A 115 -6.67 11.20 28.78
CA TYR A 115 -6.62 12.59 28.30
C TYR A 115 -6.33 13.60 29.42
N LYS A 116 -6.89 13.42 30.62
CA LYS A 116 -6.59 14.27 31.77
C LYS A 116 -5.11 14.22 32.16
N HIS A 117 -4.51 13.03 32.13
CA HIS A 117 -3.07 12.86 32.41
C HIS A 117 -2.17 13.50 31.33
N LEU A 118 -2.68 13.68 30.11
CA LEU A 118 -2.04 14.47 29.05
C LEU A 118 -2.27 15.99 29.19
N GLY A 119 -2.87 16.45 30.29
CA GLY A 119 -3.12 17.87 30.56
C GLY A 119 -4.33 18.44 29.83
N ARG A 120 -5.23 17.59 29.30
CA ARG A 120 -6.48 18.03 28.68
C ARG A 120 -7.53 18.39 29.74
N THR A 121 -8.45 19.28 29.37
CA THR A 121 -9.57 19.73 30.20
C THR A 121 -10.90 19.13 29.72
N SER A 122 -11.97 19.36 30.47
CA SER A 122 -13.31 18.90 30.09
C SER A 122 -13.71 19.37 28.69
N ASP A 123 -14.03 18.43 27.80
CA ASP A 123 -14.46 18.67 26.41
C ASP A 123 -14.98 17.34 25.81
N THR A 124 -15.40 17.38 24.54
CA THR A 124 -15.73 16.20 23.74
C THR A 124 -14.47 15.60 23.11
N TYR A 125 -14.21 14.33 23.43
CA TYR A 125 -13.08 13.58 22.87
C TYR A 125 -13.60 12.34 22.16
N TRP A 126 -12.87 11.93 21.12
CA TRP A 126 -12.94 10.55 20.65
C TRP A 126 -12.14 9.69 21.61
N ILE A 127 -12.67 8.55 21.99
CA ILE A 127 -11.93 7.55 22.74
C ILE A 127 -12.03 6.20 22.05
N ASP A 128 -11.07 5.34 22.36
CA ASP A 128 -11.02 3.97 21.86
C ASP A 128 -10.63 3.02 23.00
N PRO A 129 -11.62 2.53 23.78
CA PRO A 129 -11.37 1.75 24.99
C PRO A 129 -10.65 0.42 24.74
N ASP A 130 -10.89 -0.21 23.58
CA ASP A 130 -10.29 -1.48 23.18
C ASP A 130 -9.09 -1.31 22.24
N GLY A 131 -8.84 -0.09 21.73
CA GLY A 131 -7.73 0.19 20.84
C GLY A 131 -7.91 -0.60 19.54
N SER A 132 -7.01 -1.54 19.28
CA SER A 132 -7.07 -2.42 18.10
C SER A 132 -8.12 -3.54 18.19
N GLY A 133 -9.16 -3.33 18.99
CA GLY A 133 -10.24 -4.28 19.20
C GLY A 133 -11.34 -4.17 18.13
N PRO A 134 -12.44 -4.93 18.28
CA PRO A 134 -13.51 -4.96 17.29
C PRO A 134 -14.40 -3.71 17.28
N LEU A 135 -14.31 -2.83 18.28
CA LEU A 135 -15.16 -1.63 18.36
C LEU A 135 -14.46 -0.45 17.68
N ALA A 136 -15.24 0.36 16.96
CA ALA A 136 -14.73 1.61 16.42
C ALA A 136 -14.66 2.68 17.53
N PRO A 137 -13.75 3.67 17.41
CA PRO A 137 -13.71 4.79 18.32
C PRO A 137 -15.03 5.56 18.33
N PHE A 138 -15.38 6.17 19.46
CA PHE A 138 -16.62 6.93 19.59
C PHE A 138 -16.40 8.22 20.39
N LYS A 139 -17.28 9.20 20.16
CA LYS A 139 -17.22 10.49 20.86
C LYS A 139 -17.93 10.43 22.21
N VAL A 140 -17.31 11.03 23.22
CA VAL A 140 -17.88 11.24 24.54
C VAL A 140 -17.55 12.62 25.06
N TYR A 141 -18.44 13.20 25.86
CA TYR A 141 -18.10 14.36 26.67
C TYR A 141 -17.39 13.87 27.93
N CYS A 142 -16.13 14.29 28.08
CA CYS A 142 -15.34 14.05 29.28
C CYS A 142 -15.50 15.22 30.23
N ASN A 143 -16.15 15.00 31.36
CA ASN A 143 -16.12 15.96 32.46
C ASN A 143 -14.98 15.60 33.41
N MET A 144 -13.93 16.42 33.40
CA MET A 144 -12.71 16.22 34.18
C MET A 144 -12.61 17.16 35.39
N THR A 145 -13.66 17.93 35.69
CA THR A 145 -13.74 18.83 36.84
C THR A 145 -14.03 18.02 38.10
N GLY A 146 -13.02 17.82 38.95
CA GLY A 146 -13.12 16.93 40.09
C GLY A 146 -13.00 15.45 39.67
N ASN A 147 -14.04 14.66 39.98
CA ASN A 147 -14.13 13.26 39.57
C ASN A 147 -14.39 13.15 38.06
N ILE A 148 -13.62 12.28 37.41
CA ILE A 148 -13.70 12.10 35.97
C ILE A 148 -14.97 11.32 35.65
N THR A 149 -15.83 11.90 34.81
CA THR A 149 -17.04 11.24 34.32
C THR A 149 -17.10 11.31 32.81
N MET A 150 -17.56 10.22 32.22
CA MET A 150 -17.72 10.06 30.78
C MET A 150 -19.21 10.07 30.47
N ILE A 151 -19.64 10.95 29.58
CA ILE A 151 -21.04 11.10 29.18
C ILE A 151 -21.15 10.75 27.70
N LEU A 152 -21.82 9.63 27.43
CA LEU A 152 -22.15 9.18 26.08
C LEU A 152 -23.57 9.60 25.74
N HIS A 153 -23.71 10.46 24.73
CA HIS A 153 -25.02 10.89 24.24
C HIS A 153 -25.52 9.91 23.17
N HIS A 154 -26.43 9.02 23.55
CA HIS A 154 -27.15 8.18 22.60
C HIS A 154 -28.34 8.95 22.03
N GLY A 155 -28.15 9.60 20.88
CA GLY A 155 -29.24 10.19 20.12
C GLY A 155 -28.97 11.59 19.56
N GLN A 156 -28.43 11.61 18.35
CA GLN A 156 -28.82 12.53 17.27
C GLN A 156 -28.19 11.98 15.99
N ALA A 157 -28.92 11.07 15.33
CA ALA A 157 -28.72 10.87 13.91
C ALA A 157 -29.20 12.17 13.23
N ALA A 158 -28.29 12.86 12.56
CA ALA A 158 -28.61 13.83 11.53
C ALA A 158 -28.39 13.16 10.18
#